data_AF-A0A7G6Y281-F1
#
_entry.id   AF-A0A7G6Y281-F1
#
_cell.length_a   1.000
_cell.length_b   1.000
_cell.length_c   1.000
_cell.angle_alpha   90.00
_cell.angle_beta   90.00
_cell.angle_gamma   90.00
#
_symmetry.space_group_name_H-M   'P 1'
#
loop_
_entity.id
_entity.type
_entity.pdbx_description
1 polymer ?
#
loop_
_entity_poly.entity_id
_entity_poly.type
_entity_poly.pdbx_seq_one_letter_code
_entity_poly.pdbx_strand_id
1 'polypeptide(L)'
;MLVLAAILAVVAPADNQPKAELELNAADRRALVIGLERRVGGKFVLTGIKDAERACQTAHSCITDEALLAAARHGAPVNAVRTIDQLLASSDVSGETPVAIVSARSARWKGDNLIVRTSVYDKAGGRWMAREATIAQFPGVIAPVRTLLSWQSVD
;
A
#
# COMPACT_ATOMS: atom_id res chain seq x y z
N MET A 1 40.99 -41.73 17.65
CA MET A 1 39.92 -40.83 18.12
C MET A 1 39.81 -39.68 17.14
N LEU A 2 38.83 -39.73 16.23
CA LEU A 2 38.52 -38.63 15.31
C LEU A 2 37.26 -37.93 15.83
N VAL A 3 37.37 -36.62 16.03
CA VAL A 3 36.30 -35.74 16.51
C VAL A 3 35.36 -35.43 15.34
N LEU A 4 34.09 -35.84 15.43
CA LEU A 4 33.04 -35.38 14.51
C LEU A 4 32.15 -34.39 15.26
N ALA A 5 32.40 -33.09 15.07
CA ALA A 5 31.48 -32.04 15.48
C ALA A 5 30.44 -31.85 14.35
N ALA A 6 29.24 -32.39 14.54
CA ALA A 6 28.12 -32.11 13.67
C ALA A 6 27.54 -30.73 14.04
N ILE A 7 27.79 -29.74 13.20
CA ILE A 7 27.16 -28.42 13.26
C ILE A 7 25.73 -28.59 12.74
N LEU A 8 24.76 -28.62 13.65
CA LEU A 8 23.36 -28.38 13.33
C LEU A 8 23.22 -26.89 12.95
N ALA A 9 23.18 -26.62 11.64
CA ALA A 9 22.72 -25.35 11.14
C ALA A 9 21.24 -25.19 11.54
N VAL A 10 21.00 -24.36 12.55
CA VAL A 10 19.66 -23.87 12.90
C VAL A 10 19.13 -23.14 11.68
N VAL A 11 18.16 -23.76 11.00
CA VAL A 11 17.34 -23.07 10.01
C VAL A 11 16.56 -22.01 10.76
N ALA A 12 17.01 -20.75 10.68
CA ALA A 12 16.21 -19.63 11.18
C ALA A 12 14.87 -19.62 10.41
N PRO A 13 13.72 -19.60 11.08
CA PRO A 13 12.45 -19.39 10.40
C PRO A 13 12.50 -18.02 9.73
N ALA A 14 12.00 -17.95 8.50
CA ALA A 14 11.84 -16.71 7.74
C ALA A 14 11.23 -15.63 8.64
N ASP A 15 11.91 -14.47 8.69
CA ASP A 15 11.54 -13.32 9.50
C ASP A 15 10.05 -12.99 9.37
N ASN A 16 9.25 -13.38 10.38
CA ASN A 16 7.93 -12.80 10.66
C ASN A 16 8.10 -11.40 11.27
N GLN A 17 9.00 -10.58 10.69
CA GLN A 17 9.10 -9.19 11.07
C GLN A 17 7.78 -8.51 10.67
N PRO A 18 7.09 -7.82 11.60
CA PRO A 18 5.93 -7.03 11.24
C PRO A 18 6.35 -6.08 10.11
N LYS A 19 5.65 -6.18 8.99
CA LYS A 19 5.91 -5.39 7.79
C LYS A 19 5.92 -3.92 8.22
N ALA A 20 7.08 -3.27 8.20
CA ALA A 20 7.21 -1.90 8.70
C ALA A 20 6.22 -1.00 7.96
N GLU A 21 5.21 -0.51 8.68
CA GLU A 21 4.22 0.40 8.14
C GLU A 21 4.78 1.81 8.11
N LEU A 22 4.48 2.54 7.04
CA LEU A 22 4.86 3.92 6.93
C LEU A 22 3.92 4.80 7.76
N GLU A 23 4.47 5.51 8.73
CA GLU A 23 3.74 6.54 9.46
C GLU A 23 3.73 7.85 8.67
N LEU A 24 2.55 8.22 8.19
CA LEU A 24 2.29 9.52 7.57
C LEU A 24 1.40 10.36 8.49
N ASN A 25 1.61 11.68 8.51
CA ASN A 25 0.63 12.56 9.13
C ASN A 25 -0.70 12.51 8.36
N ALA A 26 -1.79 12.98 8.99
CA ALA A 26 -3.13 12.88 8.42
C ALA A 26 -3.28 13.64 7.09
N ALA A 27 -2.61 14.78 6.93
CA ALA A 27 -2.69 15.58 5.70
C ALA A 27 -1.98 14.90 4.52
N ASP A 28 -0.78 14.36 4.75
CA ASP A 28 0.00 13.62 3.76
C ASP A 28 -0.70 12.34 3.34
N ARG A 29 -1.19 11.58 4.31
CA ARG A 29 -1.93 10.34 4.04
C ARG A 29 -3.17 10.61 3.19
N ARG A 30 -3.93 11.66 3.51
CA ARG A 30 -5.10 12.07 2.74
C ARG A 30 -4.73 12.51 1.32
N ALA A 31 -3.68 13.34 1.19
CA ALA A 31 -3.19 13.82 -0.10
C ALA A 31 -2.73 12.66 -1.00
N LEU A 32 -2.07 11.66 -0.41
CA LEU A 32 -1.65 10.45 -1.10
C LEU A 32 -2.84 9.64 -1.60
N VAL A 33 -3.82 9.33 -0.73
CA VAL A 33 -5.00 8.52 -1.09
C VAL A 33 -5.80 9.16 -2.22
N ILE A 34 -6.16 10.44 -2.08
CA ILE A 34 -6.92 11.17 -3.10
C ILE A 34 -6.13 11.27 -4.41
N GLY A 35 -4.82 11.51 -4.30
CA GLY A 35 -3.93 11.57 -5.44
C GLY A 35 -3.85 10.24 -6.19
N LEU A 36 -3.69 9.13 -5.46
CA LEU A 36 -3.53 7.79 -6.01
C LEU A 36 -4.78 7.36 -6.77
N GLU A 37 -5.98 7.56 -6.22
CA GLU A 37 -7.25 7.25 -6.89
C GLU A 37 -7.28 7.81 -8.34
N ARG A 38 -6.97 9.10 -8.49
CA ARG A 38 -6.95 9.78 -9.79
C ARG A 38 -5.88 9.23 -10.73
N ARG A 39 -4.77 8.76 -10.17
CA ARG A 39 -3.59 8.31 -10.92
C ARG A 39 -3.70 6.86 -11.36
N VAL A 40 -4.29 6.00 -10.53
CA VAL A 40 -4.56 4.60 -10.86
C VAL A 40 -5.85 4.43 -11.66
N GLY A 41 -6.76 5.41 -11.61
CA GLY A 41 -7.95 5.46 -12.46
C GLY A 41 -9.17 4.70 -11.91
N GLY A 42 -9.19 4.40 -10.61
CA GLY A 42 -10.29 3.70 -9.95
C GLY A 42 -9.97 3.29 -8.52
N LYS A 43 -10.83 2.45 -7.92
CA LYS A 43 -10.58 1.88 -6.60
C LYS A 43 -9.32 1.02 -6.57
N PHE A 44 -8.59 1.07 -5.47
CA PHE A 44 -7.35 0.31 -5.32
C PHE A 44 -7.22 -0.28 -3.91
N VAL A 45 -6.45 -1.36 -3.79
CA VAL A 45 -6.04 -1.89 -2.49
C VAL A 45 -4.82 -1.10 -2.02
N LEU A 46 -4.85 -0.56 -0.81
CA LEU A 46 -3.75 0.18 -0.19
C LEU A 46 -3.14 -0.63 0.95
N THR A 47 -1.82 -0.75 0.99
CA THR A 47 -1.10 -1.42 2.10
C THR A 47 0.17 -0.68 2.49
N GLY A 48 0.68 -0.96 3.69
CA GLY A 48 1.98 -0.45 4.16
C GLY A 48 1.95 0.99 4.63
N ILE A 49 0.78 1.53 4.96
CA ILE A 49 0.61 2.84 5.57
C ILE A 49 -0.20 2.66 6.84
N LYS A 50 0.34 3.15 7.96
CA LYS A 50 -0.35 3.12 9.24
C LYS A 50 -1.58 4.04 9.24
N ASP A 51 -2.67 3.56 9.82
CA ASP A 51 -3.95 4.27 9.94
C ASP A 51 -4.54 4.73 8.59
N ALA A 52 -4.30 3.96 7.51
CA ALA A 52 -4.83 4.21 6.17
C ALA A 52 -6.36 4.15 6.12
N GLU A 53 -6.99 3.37 6.99
CA GLU A 53 -8.41 3.07 6.98
C GLU A 53 -9.29 4.32 6.94
N ARG A 54 -9.06 5.27 7.87
CA ARG A 54 -9.86 6.49 7.94
C ARG A 54 -9.75 7.33 6.67
N ALA A 55 -8.56 7.37 6.06
CA ALA A 55 -8.34 8.12 4.82
C ALA A 55 -9.05 7.43 3.63
N CYS A 56 -8.96 6.10 3.54
CA CYS A 56 -9.65 5.31 2.52
C CYS A 56 -11.17 5.42 2.65
N GLN A 57 -11.72 5.28 3.86
CA GLN A 57 -13.15 5.40 4.12
C GLN A 57 -13.69 6.78 3.75
N THR A 58 -12.98 7.86 4.12
CA THR A 58 -13.40 9.23 3.81
C THR A 58 -13.37 9.51 2.31
N ALA A 59 -12.41 8.94 1.59
CA ALA A 59 -12.26 9.15 0.15
C ALA A 59 -13.11 8.19 -0.69
N HIS A 60 -13.65 7.11 -0.10
CA HIS A 60 -14.35 6.02 -0.78
C HIS A 60 -13.56 5.40 -1.95
N SER A 61 -12.22 5.51 -1.93
CA SER A 61 -11.38 5.24 -3.09
C SER A 61 -10.37 4.12 -2.92
N CYS A 62 -10.21 3.60 -1.70
CA CYS A 62 -9.35 2.45 -1.44
C CYS A 62 -9.90 1.48 -0.40
N ILE A 63 -9.33 0.28 -0.42
CA ILE A 63 -9.58 -0.81 0.53
C ILE A 63 -8.23 -1.14 1.18
N THR A 64 -8.19 -1.23 2.50
CA THR A 64 -6.97 -1.56 3.25
C THR A 64 -6.83 -3.05 3.50
N ASP A 65 -5.66 -3.49 3.95
CA ASP A 65 -5.46 -4.85 4.44
C ASP A 65 -6.33 -5.16 5.67
N GLU A 66 -6.61 -4.20 6.56
CA GLU A 66 -7.53 -4.42 7.67
C GLU A 66 -8.97 -4.64 7.19
N ALA A 67 -9.42 -3.88 6.18
CA ALA A 67 -10.74 -4.08 5.58
C ALA A 67 -10.85 -5.44 4.88
N LEU A 68 -9.78 -5.88 4.21
CA LEU A 68 -9.70 -7.21 3.60
C LEU A 68 -9.73 -8.32 4.65
N LEU A 69 -8.98 -8.17 5.73
CA LEU A 69 -8.98 -9.13 6.85
C LEU A 69 -10.32 -9.17 7.57
N ALA A 70 -11.01 -8.03 7.71
CA ALA A 70 -12.36 -7.97 8.25
C ALA A 70 -13.36 -8.69 7.33
N ALA A 71 -13.35 -8.40 6.02
CA ALA A 71 -14.23 -9.04 5.04
C ALA A 71 -14.01 -10.56 4.98
N ALA A 72 -12.75 -11.00 5.02
CA ALA A 72 -12.36 -12.40 5.10
C ALA A 72 -13.01 -13.15 6.28
N ARG A 73 -13.03 -12.54 7.47
CA ARG A 73 -13.62 -13.13 8.68
C ARG A 73 -15.13 -13.33 8.58
N HIS A 74 -15.80 -12.66 7.63
CA HIS A 74 -17.25 -12.67 7.48
C HIS A 74 -17.77 -13.55 6.33
N GLY A 75 -16.91 -14.26 5.56
CA GLY A 75 -17.45 -15.21 4.57
C GLY A 75 -16.54 -15.76 3.48
N ALA A 76 -15.23 -15.48 3.46
CA ALA A 76 -14.34 -16.04 2.43
C ALA A 76 -13.10 -16.69 3.05
N PRO A 77 -12.75 -17.95 2.70
CA PRO A 77 -11.52 -18.56 3.16
C PRO A 77 -10.32 -17.81 2.56
N VAL A 78 -9.61 -17.05 3.40
CA VAL A 78 -8.39 -16.28 3.07
C VAL A 78 -7.31 -17.16 2.43
N ASN A 79 -7.43 -18.48 2.62
CA ASN A 79 -6.53 -19.53 2.15
C ASN A 79 -6.66 -19.83 0.64
N ALA A 80 -7.60 -19.19 -0.07
CA ALA A 80 -7.85 -19.39 -1.49
C ALA A 80 -7.11 -18.40 -2.41
N VAL A 81 -6.47 -17.36 -1.87
CA VAL A 81 -5.73 -16.38 -2.67
C VAL A 81 -4.36 -16.96 -3.05
N ARG A 82 -4.28 -17.54 -4.25
CA ARG A 82 -3.03 -18.06 -4.84
C ARG A 82 -2.43 -17.11 -5.88
N THR A 83 -3.21 -16.15 -6.39
CA THR A 83 -2.78 -15.16 -7.39
C THR A 83 -3.24 -13.75 -7.02
N ILE A 84 -2.57 -12.73 -7.58
CA ILE A 84 -2.92 -11.33 -7.36
C ILE A 84 -4.31 -10.98 -7.92
N ASP A 85 -4.69 -11.60 -9.04
CA ASP A 85 -6.04 -11.45 -9.60
C ASP A 85 -7.13 -11.98 -8.66
N GLN A 86 -6.86 -13.09 -7.98
CA GLN A 86 -7.75 -13.61 -6.94
C GLN A 86 -7.84 -12.67 -5.74
N LEU A 87 -6.73 -12.03 -5.35
CA LEU A 87 -6.74 -11.02 -4.29
C LEU A 87 -7.64 -9.84 -4.67
N LEU A 88 -7.47 -9.30 -5.88
CA LEU A 88 -8.28 -8.19 -6.38
C LEU A 88 -9.76 -8.56 -6.53
N ALA A 89 -10.07 -9.78 -6.99
CA ALA A 89 -11.44 -10.27 -7.06
C ALA A 89 -12.07 -10.47 -5.67
N SER A 90 -11.31 -10.97 -4.69
CA SER A 90 -11.77 -11.09 -3.30
C SER A 90 -11.89 -9.76 -2.56
N SER A 91 -11.27 -8.71 -3.12
CA SER A 91 -11.34 -7.34 -2.60
C SER A 91 -12.56 -6.58 -3.12
N ASP A 92 -13.50 -7.25 -3.81
CA ASP A 92 -14.76 -6.63 -4.19
C ASP A 92 -15.62 -6.37 -2.95
N VAL A 93 -15.53 -5.14 -2.44
CA VAL A 93 -16.37 -4.64 -1.36
C VAL A 93 -17.35 -3.65 -2.00
N SER A 94 -18.63 -4.02 -1.99
CA SER A 94 -19.74 -3.21 -2.52
C SER A 94 -19.89 -3.16 -4.06
N GLY A 95 -19.40 -4.15 -4.80
CA GLY A 95 -19.64 -4.30 -6.25
C GLY A 95 -18.67 -3.49 -7.13
N GLU A 96 -17.56 -3.02 -6.57
CA GLU A 96 -16.51 -2.31 -7.28
C GLU A 96 -15.19 -3.06 -7.13
N THR A 97 -14.77 -3.74 -8.21
CA THR A 97 -13.50 -4.47 -8.21
C THR A 97 -12.31 -3.51 -8.29
N PRO A 98 -11.34 -3.58 -7.36
CA PRO A 98 -10.14 -2.74 -7.44
C PRO A 98 -9.33 -2.99 -8.73
N VAL A 99 -8.79 -1.91 -9.29
CA VAL A 99 -7.99 -1.93 -10.53
C VAL A 99 -6.48 -1.99 -10.27
N ALA A 100 -6.06 -1.77 -9.03
CA ALA A 100 -4.66 -1.78 -8.65
C ALA A 100 -4.44 -2.22 -7.20
N ILE A 101 -3.22 -2.67 -6.90
CA ILE A 101 -2.69 -2.78 -5.54
C ILE A 101 -1.56 -1.77 -5.39
N VAL A 102 -1.63 -0.90 -4.41
CA VAL A 102 -0.61 0.09 -4.08
C VAL A 102 -0.02 -0.25 -2.71
N SER A 103 1.28 -0.54 -2.66
CA SER A 103 2.01 -0.78 -1.42
C SER A 103 3.00 0.35 -1.19
N ALA A 104 2.81 1.15 -0.14
CA ALA A 104 3.82 2.13 0.27
C ALA A 104 5.02 1.41 0.88
N ARG A 105 6.23 1.84 0.48
CA ARG A 105 7.48 1.16 0.85
C ARG A 105 8.38 2.02 1.72
N SER A 106 8.45 3.31 1.41
CA SER A 106 9.21 4.26 2.19
C SER A 106 8.72 5.67 1.93
N ALA A 107 9.01 6.58 2.85
CA ALA A 107 8.94 7.99 2.55
C ALA A 107 10.15 8.74 3.08
N ARG A 108 10.46 9.85 2.41
CA ARG A 108 11.53 10.76 2.78
C ARG A 108 11.15 12.18 2.43
N TRP A 109 11.65 13.13 3.21
CA TRP A 109 11.52 14.54 2.88
C TRP A 109 12.62 14.97 1.92
N LYS A 110 12.28 15.85 0.97
CA LYS A 110 13.21 16.53 0.08
C LYS A 110 12.80 18.00 -0.03
N GLY A 111 13.41 18.86 0.79
CA GLY A 111 12.88 20.21 1.01
C GLY A 111 11.48 20.14 1.61
N ASP A 112 10.55 20.93 1.07
CA ASP A 112 9.14 20.98 1.52
C ASP A 112 8.28 19.82 1.00
N ASN A 113 8.84 18.96 0.16
CA ASN A 113 8.12 17.85 -0.47
C ASN A 113 8.34 16.55 0.29
N LEU A 114 7.25 15.82 0.50
CA LEU A 114 7.30 14.43 0.94
C LEU A 114 7.31 13.52 -0.29
N ILE A 115 8.32 12.67 -0.35
CA ILE A 115 8.50 11.69 -1.42
C ILE A 115 8.15 10.32 -0.89
N VAL A 116 7.14 9.66 -1.47
CA VAL A 116 6.69 8.32 -1.09
C VAL A 116 7.01 7.34 -2.22
N ARG A 117 7.83 6.32 -1.95
CA ARG A 117 8.04 5.21 -2.90
C ARG A 117 6.94 4.17 -2.71
N THR A 118 6.32 3.76 -3.81
CA THR A 118 5.28 2.75 -3.84
C THR A 118 5.60 1.64 -4.83
N SER A 119 5.15 0.42 -4.54
CA SER A 119 5.04 -0.66 -5.52
C SER A 119 3.59 -0.76 -5.94
N VAL A 120 3.32 -0.70 -7.24
CA VAL A 120 1.96 -0.70 -7.78
C VAL A 120 1.79 -1.87 -8.72
N TYR A 121 0.84 -2.75 -8.41
CA TYR A 121 0.35 -3.74 -9.35
C TYR A 121 -0.81 -3.12 -10.13
N ASP A 122 -0.65 -3.02 -11.44
CA ASP A 122 -1.72 -2.61 -12.35
C ASP A 122 -2.40 -3.85 -12.91
N LYS A 123 -3.72 -3.98 -12.68
CA LYS A 123 -4.51 -5.13 -13.15
C LYS A 123 -4.57 -5.20 -14.66
N ALA A 124 -4.66 -4.05 -15.35
CA ALA A 124 -4.77 -4.03 -16.81
C ALA A 124 -3.48 -4.49 -17.48
N GLY A 125 -2.33 -4.06 -16.94
CA GLY A 125 -1.01 -4.47 -17.42
C GLY A 125 -0.47 -5.79 -16.83
N GLY A 126 -1.12 -6.35 -15.81
CA GLY A 126 -0.72 -7.59 -15.14
C GLY A 126 0.69 -7.56 -14.52
N ARG A 127 1.21 -6.37 -14.17
CA ARG A 127 2.61 -6.19 -13.78
C ARG A 127 2.80 -5.26 -12.58
N TRP A 128 3.88 -5.50 -11.83
CA TRP A 128 4.36 -4.60 -10.79
C TRP A 128 5.22 -3.48 -11.39
N MET A 129 5.03 -2.28 -10.88
CA MET A 129 5.80 -1.09 -11.22
C MET A 129 6.20 -0.37 -9.94
N ALA A 130 7.46 0.03 -9.84
CA ALA A 130 7.88 0.97 -8.82
C ALA A 130 7.49 2.40 -9.24
N ARG A 131 6.92 3.15 -8.30
CA ARG A 131 6.46 4.51 -8.52
C ARG A 131 6.92 5.40 -7.38
N GLU A 132 7.14 6.67 -7.68
CA GLU A 132 7.40 7.71 -6.69
C GLU A 132 6.28 8.75 -6.74
N ALA A 133 5.63 8.96 -5.60
CA ALA A 133 4.64 9.99 -5.40
C ALA A 133 5.29 11.19 -4.69
N THR A 134 5.20 12.37 -5.30
CA THR A 134 5.64 13.62 -4.66
C THR A 134 4.43 14.34 -4.10
N ILE A 135 4.41 14.55 -2.79
CA ILE A 135 3.39 15.33 -2.08
C ILE A 135 4.00 16.68 -1.74
N ALA A 136 3.41 17.74 -2.29
CA ALA A 136 3.83 19.11 -2.06
C ALA A 136 2.83 19.84 -1.16
N GLN A 137 3.32 20.83 -0.43
CA GLN A 137 2.48 21.78 0.28
C GLN A 137 2.26 23.02 -0.59
N PHE A 138 1.01 23.40 -0.74
CA PHE A 138 0.62 24.64 -1.38
C PHE A 138 0.06 25.61 -0.34
N PRO A 139 0.33 26.92 -0.46
CA PRO A 139 -0.35 27.90 0.35
C PRO A 139 -1.85 27.83 0.03
N GLY A 140 -2.68 27.65 1.07
CA GLY A 140 -4.12 27.73 0.94
C GLY A 140 -4.66 28.98 1.61
N VAL A 141 -5.83 29.43 1.18
CA VAL A 141 -6.49 30.65 1.67
C VAL A 141 -6.83 30.57 3.16
N ILE A 142 -7.12 29.36 3.66
CA ILE A 142 -7.50 29.11 5.07
C ILE A 142 -6.39 28.36 5.82
N ALA A 143 -5.78 27.36 5.18
CA ALA A 143 -4.67 26.59 5.73
C ALA A 143 -3.85 25.99 4.58
N PRO A 144 -2.57 25.64 4.79
CA PRO A 144 -1.77 24.96 3.79
C PRO A 144 -2.41 23.63 3.36
N VAL A 145 -2.39 23.35 2.05
CA VAL A 145 -2.97 22.14 1.47
C VAL A 145 -1.86 21.21 1.00
N ARG A 146 -1.91 19.94 1.40
CA ARG A 146 -1.02 18.90 0.88
C ARG A 146 -1.66 18.25 -0.34
N THR A 147 -0.89 18.04 -1.41
CA THR A 147 -1.40 17.47 -2.66
C THR A 147 -0.35 16.59 -3.32
N LEU A 148 -0.77 15.44 -3.84
CA LEU A 148 0.06 14.63 -4.73
C LEU A 148 0.26 15.38 -6.04
N LEU A 149 1.46 15.93 -6.22
CA LEU A 149 1.87 16.73 -7.37
C LEU A 149 2.24 15.84 -8.56
N SER A 150 3.09 14.83 -8.33
CA SER A 150 3.57 13.93 -9.37
C SER A 150 3.50 12.48 -8.93
N TRP A 151 3.32 11.61 -9.92
CA TRP A 151 3.39 10.15 -9.78
C TRP A 151 4.09 9.57 -11.00
N GLN A 152 5.31 9.10 -10.81
CA GLN A 152 6.19 8.72 -11.93
C GLN A 152 6.82 7.35 -11.68
N SER A 153 7.09 6.63 -12.76
CA SER A 153 7.87 5.39 -12.69
C SER A 153 9.27 5.68 -12.19
N VAL A 154 9.80 4.75 -11.40
CA VAL A 154 11.20 4.75 -10.98
C VAL A 154 11.76 3.35 -11.21
N ASP A 155 13.00 3.28 -11.65
CA ASP A 155 13.72 2.03 -11.87
C ASP A 155 14.31 1.47 -10.57
#